data_AF-A0A658BSU1-F1
#
_entry.id   AF-A0A658BSU1-F1
#
_cell.length_a   1.000
_cell.length_b   1.000
_cell.length_c   1.000
_cell.angle_alpha   90.00
_cell.angle_beta   90.00
_cell.angle_gamma   90.00
#
_symmetry.space_group_name_H-M   'P 1'
#
loop_
_entity.id
_entity.type
_entity.pdbx_description
1 polymer ?
#
loop_
_entity_poly.entity_id
_entity_poly.type
_entity_poly.pdbx_seq_one_letter_code
_entity_poly.pdbx_strand_id
1 'polypeptide(L)'
;FFERDDLQVRFRPSFFPFTEPSAEMDMSWNGGWLEIGGCGMVHPNVLKHVNIDSEKYIGFAFGLGVERLAMLRFGVNDLRLFYENDLKFLKQFN
;
A
#
# COMPACT_ATOMS: atom_id res chain seq x y z
N PHE A 1 10.62 6.27 11.18
CA PHE A 1 9.19 6.58 10.97
C PHE A 1 8.27 5.42 11.35
N PHE A 2 8.39 4.25 10.72
CA PHE A 2 7.48 3.10 10.97
C PHE A 2 7.61 2.38 12.33
N GLU A 3 8.65 2.64 13.13
CA GLU A 3 8.84 2.03 14.47
C GLU A 3 8.20 2.90 15.58
N ARG A 4 7.21 3.72 15.23
CA ARG A 4 6.50 4.58 16.17
C ARG A 4 5.27 3.87 16.69
N ASP A 5 5.15 3.75 18.02
CA ASP A 5 3.99 3.13 18.67
C ASP A 5 2.70 3.97 18.55
N ASP A 6 2.80 5.25 18.20
CA ASP A 6 1.68 6.19 18.09
C ASP A 6 1.12 6.35 16.66
N LEU A 7 1.60 5.54 15.73
CA LEU A 7 1.21 5.59 14.33
C LEU A 7 -0.26 5.19 14.14
N GLN A 8 -1.08 6.12 13.68
CA GLN A 8 -2.51 5.87 13.46
C GLN A 8 -2.74 5.40 12.03
N VAL A 9 -3.54 4.35 11.88
CA VAL A 9 -3.99 3.83 10.59
C VAL A 9 -5.50 3.96 10.52
N ARG A 10 -6.03 4.36 9.36
CA ARG A 10 -7.48 4.33 9.09
C ARG A 10 -7.75 3.63 7.78
N PHE A 11 -8.91 2.97 7.73
CA PHE A 11 -9.48 2.41 6.53
C PHE A 11 -10.65 3.28 6.09
N ARG A 12 -10.67 3.68 4.82
CA ARG A 12 -11.82 4.38 4.22
C ARG A 12 -12.40 3.52 3.11
N PRO A 13 -13.73 3.47 2.96
CA PRO A 13 -14.35 2.83 1.80
C PRO A 13 -13.80 3.43 0.50
N SER A 14 -13.47 2.56 -0.45
CA SER A 14 -13.05 2.93 -1.80
C SER A 14 -13.63 1.92 -2.79
N PHE A 15 -13.23 1.97 -4.05
CA PHE A 15 -13.71 1.06 -5.09
C PHE A 15 -12.55 0.54 -5.94
N PHE A 16 -12.39 -0.78 -5.96
CA PHE A 16 -11.55 -1.48 -6.93
C PHE A 16 -12.37 -2.58 -7.61
N PRO A 17 -12.38 -2.69 -8.95
CA PRO A 17 -13.23 -3.67 -9.66
C PRO A 17 -12.99 -5.14 -9.31
N PHE A 18 -11.84 -5.45 -8.70
CA PHE A 18 -11.42 -6.80 -8.32
C PHE A 18 -11.61 -7.11 -6.83
N THR A 19 -12.13 -6.18 -6.02
CA THR A 19 -12.45 -6.40 -4.61
C THR A 19 -13.83 -5.86 -4.21
N GLU A 20 -14.53 -6.56 -3.32
CA GLU A 20 -15.79 -6.13 -2.72
C GLU A 20 -16.02 -6.83 -1.36
N PRO A 21 -16.08 -6.10 -0.22
CA PRO A 21 -15.88 -4.66 -0.07
C PRO A 21 -14.42 -4.22 -0.30
N SER A 22 -14.27 -2.96 -0.72
CA SER A 22 -12.98 -2.29 -1.01
C SER A 22 -12.68 -1.16 -0.01
N ALA A 23 -11.40 -0.98 0.31
CA ALA A 23 -10.94 0.07 1.21
C ALA A 23 -9.56 0.64 0.82
N GLU A 24 -9.33 1.91 1.11
CA GLU A 24 -8.01 2.56 1.12
C GLU A 24 -7.46 2.60 2.54
N MET A 25 -6.15 2.41 2.65
CA MET A 25 -5.37 2.52 3.88
C MET A 25 -4.65 3.86 3.91
N ASP A 26 -4.92 4.66 4.95
CA ASP A 26 -4.17 5.88 5.22
C ASP A 26 -3.43 5.78 6.56
N MET A 27 -2.30 6.49 6.67
CA MET A 27 -1.50 6.61 7.88
C MET A 27 -1.40 8.07 8.34
N SER A 28 -1.27 8.30 9.64
CA SER A 28 -1.03 9.65 10.16
C SER A 28 0.35 10.18 9.74
N TRP A 29 0.37 11.39 9.19
CA TRP A 29 1.60 12.05 8.73
C TRP A 29 1.47 13.56 8.87
N ASN A 30 2.39 14.19 9.62
CA ASN A 30 2.50 15.65 9.78
C ASN A 30 1.16 16.38 10.06
N GLY A 31 0.33 15.83 10.94
CA GLY A 31 -0.96 16.42 11.31
C GLY A 31 -2.11 16.15 10.31
N GLY A 32 -1.86 15.35 9.28
CA GLY A 32 -2.86 14.90 8.32
C GLY A 32 -2.83 13.39 8.09
N TRP A 33 -3.51 12.98 7.02
CA TRP A 33 -3.60 11.59 6.58
C TRP A 33 -2.92 11.43 5.23
N LEU A 34 -2.18 10.33 5.09
CA LEU A 34 -1.46 10.00 3.88
C LEU A 34 -1.85 8.61 3.42
N GLU A 35 -2.37 8.51 2.20
CA GLU A 35 -2.65 7.23 1.57
C GLU A 35 -1.34 6.43 1.40
N ILE A 36 -1.39 5.15 1.79
CA ILE A 36 -0.28 4.19 1.66
C ILE A 36 -0.59 3.02 0.74
N GLY A 37 -1.86 2.74 0.48
CA GLY A 37 -2.29 1.79 -0.52
C GLY A 37 -3.74 1.34 -0.35
N GLY A 38 -4.14 0.39 -1.19
CA GLY A 38 -5.50 -0.15 -1.24
C GLY A 38 -5.57 -1.59 -0.76
N CYS A 39 -6.72 -1.99 -0.24
CA CYS A 39 -7.01 -3.37 0.12
C CYS A 39 -8.50 -3.69 -0.08
N GLY A 40 -8.84 -4.97 -0.07
CA GLY A 40 -10.23 -5.39 -0.07
C GLY A 40 -10.39 -6.91 -0.12
N MET A 41 -11.63 -7.35 0.05
CA MET A 41 -11.98 -8.76 -0.11
C MET A 41 -12.04 -9.09 -1.59
N VAL A 42 -11.38 -10.16 -2.04
CA VAL A 42 -11.34 -10.52 -3.47
C VAL A 42 -12.75 -10.78 -3.98
N HIS A 43 -13.12 -10.12 -5.08
CA HIS A 43 -14.47 -10.22 -5.64
C HIS A 43 -14.74 -11.67 -6.10
N PRO A 44 -15.93 -12.25 -5.83
CA PRO A 44 -16.25 -13.65 -6.18
C PRO A 44 -16.01 -13.98 -7.66
N ASN A 45 -16.35 -13.05 -8.57
CA ASN A 45 -16.05 -13.22 -10.00
C ASN A 45 -14.55 -13.40 -10.28
N VAL A 46 -13.65 -12.73 -9.57
CA VAL A 46 -12.20 -12.91 -9.76
C VAL A 46 -11.78 -14.32 -9.40
N LEU A 47 -12.25 -14.87 -8.27
CA LEU A 47 -11.99 -16.25 -7.87
C LEU A 47 -12.54 -17.26 -8.89
N LYS A 48 -13.78 -17.05 -9.36
CA LYS A 48 -14.42 -17.90 -10.37
C LYS A 48 -13.64 -17.94 -11.69
N HIS A 49 -13.08 -16.81 -12.15
CA HIS A 49 -12.28 -16.75 -13.37
C HIS A 49 -10.98 -17.57 -13.29
N VAL A 50 -10.48 -17.85 -12.09
CA VAL A 50 -9.28 -18.68 -11.87
C VAL A 50 -9.62 -20.08 -11.33
N ASN A 51 -10.86 -20.54 -11.52
CA ASN A 51 -11.37 -21.84 -11.08
C ASN A 51 -11.31 -22.07 -9.55
N ILE A 52 -11.47 -21.01 -8.76
CA ILE A 52 -11.59 -21.08 -7.30
C ILE A 52 -13.06 -20.88 -6.90
N ASP A 53 -13.61 -21.84 -6.15
CA ASP A 53 -14.98 -21.78 -5.64
C ASP A 53 -15.12 -20.73 -4.53
N SER A 54 -15.85 -19.64 -4.83
CA SER A 54 -16.06 -18.51 -3.93
C SER A 54 -16.99 -18.80 -2.75
N GLU A 55 -17.77 -19.89 -2.78
CA GLU A 55 -18.59 -20.31 -1.64
C GLU A 55 -17.77 -21.07 -0.59
N LYS A 56 -16.66 -21.69 -1.04
CA LYS A 56 -15.76 -22.45 -0.17
C LYS A 56 -14.55 -21.63 0.28
N TYR A 57 -14.06 -20.72 -0.55
CA TYR A 57 -12.86 -19.94 -0.30
C TYR A 57 -13.14 -18.44 -0.36
N ILE A 58 -12.66 -17.74 0.67
CA ILE A 58 -12.61 -16.28 0.73
C ILE A 58 -11.17 -15.82 0.74
N GLY A 59 -10.90 -14.63 0.21
CA GLY A 59 -9.57 -14.06 0.17
C GLY A 59 -9.60 -12.54 0.30
N PHE A 60 -8.48 -11.96 0.68
CA PHE A 60 -8.26 -10.52 0.64
C PHE A 60 -7.01 -10.23 -0.19
N ALA A 61 -6.97 -9.06 -0.80
CA ALA A 61 -5.82 -8.57 -1.54
C ALA A 61 -5.48 -7.16 -1.07
N PHE A 62 -4.21 -6.79 -1.18
CA PHE A 62 -3.73 -5.44 -0.90
C PHE A 62 -2.60 -5.06 -1.86
N GLY A 63 -2.45 -3.77 -2.08
CA GLY A 63 -1.40 -3.20 -2.92
C GLY A 63 -0.82 -1.97 -2.26
N LEU A 64 0.51 -1.90 -2.19
CA LEU A 64 1.26 -0.81 -1.56
C LEU A 64 2.33 -0.32 -2.54
N GLY A 65 2.55 0.99 -2.59
CA GLY A 65 3.64 1.58 -3.38
C GLY A 65 4.97 1.46 -2.63
N VAL A 66 5.91 0.69 -3.15
CA VAL A 66 7.22 0.46 -2.49
C VAL A 66 8.00 1.77 -2.37
N GLU A 67 8.03 2.58 -3.43
CA GLU A 67 8.73 3.87 -3.46
C GLU A 67 8.13 4.82 -2.42
N ARG A 68 6.80 4.85 -2.29
CA ARG A 68 6.10 5.68 -1.29
C ARG A 68 6.54 5.31 0.12
N LEU A 69 6.59 4.03 0.44
CA LEU A 69 7.03 3.55 1.75
C LEU A 69 8.52 3.84 1.99
N ALA A 70 9.37 3.67 0.97
CA ALA A 70 10.79 3.99 1.05
C ALA A 70 11.03 5.48 1.30
N MET A 71 10.32 6.36 0.58
CA MET A 71 10.36 7.81 0.80
C MET A 71 10.01 8.17 2.25
N LEU A 72 8.94 7.58 2.80
CA LEU A 72 8.52 7.82 4.18
C LEU A 72 9.48 7.23 5.21
N ARG A 73 10.09 6.07 4.93
CA ARG A 73 11.06 5.44 5.85
C ARG A 73 12.35 6.24 5.94
N PHE A 74 12.88 6.66 4.80
CA PHE A 74 14.22 7.24 4.69
C PHE A 74 14.23 8.76 4.53
N GLY A 75 13.06 9.41 4.47
CA GLY A 75 12.96 10.86 4.29
C GLY A 75 13.41 11.33 2.91
N VAL A 76 13.24 10.49 1.88
CA VAL A 76 13.57 10.86 0.49
C VAL A 76 12.45 11.73 -0.06
N ASN A 77 12.78 12.96 -0.46
CA ASN A 77 11.80 13.96 -0.90
C ASN A 77 11.48 13.89 -2.41
N ASP A 78 12.32 13.21 -3.19
CA ASP A 78 12.19 13.14 -4.65
C ASP A 78 12.23 11.69 -5.14
N LEU A 79 11.13 11.27 -5.79
CA LEU A 79 10.97 9.92 -6.32
C LEU A 79 11.94 9.63 -7.48
N ARG A 80 12.42 10.65 -8.20
CA ARG A 80 13.34 10.48 -9.32
C ARG A 80 14.70 9.95 -8.89
N LEU A 81 15.11 10.20 -7.64
CA LEU A 81 16.37 9.71 -7.10
C LEU A 81 16.48 8.18 -7.12
N PHE A 82 15.35 7.46 -7.03
CA PHE A 82 15.34 6.00 -7.16
C PHE A 82 15.64 5.51 -8.58
N TYR A 83 15.43 6.34 -9.61
CA TYR A 83 15.62 5.97 -11.01
C TYR A 83 16.92 6.52 -11.62
N GLU A 84 17.48 7.59 -11.04
CA GLU A 84 18.73 8.20 -11.52
C GLU A 84 19.98 7.33 -11.24
N ASN A 85 19.92 6.42 -10.26
CA ASN A 85 21.02 5.53 -9.88
C ASN A 85 22.33 6.26 -9.53
N ASP A 86 22.26 7.47 -8.95
CA ASP A 86 23.44 8.19 -8.48
C ASP A 86 24.13 7.42 -7.34
N LEU A 87 25.41 7.06 -7.53
CA LEU A 87 26.22 6.38 -6.53
C LEU A 87 26.29 7.12 -5.18
N LYS A 88 26.21 8.46 -5.17
CA LYS A 88 26.17 9.25 -3.93
C LYS A 88 24.87 9.06 -3.16
N PHE A 89 23.75 8.88 -3.87
CA PHE A 89 22.48 8.56 -3.26
C PHE A 89 22.47 7.13 -2.74
N LEU A 90 22.84 6.16 -3.59
CA LEU A 90 22.82 4.73 -3.25
C LEU A 90 23.72 4.39 -2.05
N LYS A 91 24.87 5.08 -1.90
CA LYS A 91 25.77 4.89 -0.76
C LYS A 91 25.16 5.23 0.60
N GLN A 92 24.05 5.98 0.66
CA GLN A 92 23.39 6.34 1.91
C GLN A 92 22.61 5.17 2.55
N PHE A 93 22.42 4.07 1.81
CA PHE A 93 21.61 2.92 2.23
C PHE A 93 22.42 1.64 2.48
N ASN A 94 23.75 1.74 2.49
CA ASN A 94 24.69 0.65 2.81
C ASN A 94 25.15 0.71 4.27
#